data_AF-X1HEP7-F1
#
_entry.id   AF-X1HEP7-F1
#
_cell.length_a   1.000
_cell.length_b   1.000
_cell.length_c   1.000
_cell.angle_alpha   90.00
_cell.angle_beta   90.00
_cell.angle_gamma   90.00
#
_symmetry.space_group_name_H-M   'P 1'
#
loop_
_entity.id
_entity.type
_entity.pdbx_description
1 polymer ?
#
loop_
_entity_poly.entity_id
_entity_poly.type
_entity_poly.pdbx_seq_one_letter_code
_entity_poly.pdbx_strand_id
1 'polypeptide(L)'
;EDVVAGIRTPKKLEEMDKEFPKIYKELKSTMVKLEKHYRDMQDIEFTIEDGKLFILQTRNGKRTPSAAVKIAVDMVKEGLINKEKAIMSIDPDKISKLLFKSIDEGAIVHVLAKGINASPGAVSGIAIFDSDRAEELANSGEEEVILVRPQTKPEDVHGLYASSGVLTQFGGKTSHAAVVARGMGKPAIVGAQDIEIDEENREFKIAGTVIKEGDYITIDGTTGRVIEGKVPLVEPEIKGEFLELLEIADEIRTLGVRANADTPVDSKKA
;
A
#
# COMPACT_ATOMS: atom_id res chain seq x y z
N GLU A 1 4.07 -10.61 -31.04
CA GLU A 1 5.01 -11.41 -30.23
C GLU A 1 6.24 -10.61 -29.81
N ASP A 2 6.93 -9.91 -30.72
CA ASP A 2 8.14 -9.11 -30.40
C ASP A 2 7.98 -8.09 -29.26
N VAL A 3 6.81 -7.44 -29.13
CA VAL A 3 6.52 -6.48 -28.05
C VAL A 3 6.43 -7.16 -26.69
N VAL A 4 5.87 -8.38 -26.65
CA VAL A 4 5.70 -9.17 -25.42
C VAL A 4 7.00 -9.89 -25.06
N ALA A 5 7.72 -10.37 -26.07
CA ALA A 5 8.99 -11.08 -25.91
C ALA A 5 10.16 -10.16 -25.53
N GLY A 6 10.00 -8.83 -25.65
CA GLY A 6 11.02 -7.85 -25.25
C GLY A 6 12.30 -7.89 -26.09
N ILE A 7 12.27 -8.54 -27.26
CA ILE A 7 13.43 -8.69 -28.16
C ILE A 7 13.86 -7.33 -28.73
N ARG A 8 12.92 -6.39 -28.84
CA ARG A 8 13.17 -5.02 -29.30
C ARG A 8 12.69 -4.03 -28.27
N THR A 9 13.44 -2.95 -28.09
CA THR A 9 13.03 -1.82 -27.26
C THR A 9 11.80 -1.16 -27.89
N PRO A 10 10.65 -1.12 -27.20
CA PRO A 10 9.46 -0.46 -27.72
C PRO A 10 9.68 1.05 -27.79
N LYS A 11 9.15 1.68 -28.84
CA LYS A 11 9.08 3.14 -28.96
C LYS A 11 7.90 3.68 -28.17
N LYS A 12 7.96 4.97 -27.80
CA LYS A 12 6.81 5.64 -27.19
C LYS A 12 5.70 5.81 -28.22
N LEU A 13 4.44 5.77 -27.77
CA LEU A 13 3.28 5.87 -28.65
C LEU A 13 3.26 7.20 -29.43
N GLU A 14 3.75 8.28 -28.83
CA GLU A 14 3.82 9.62 -29.46
C GLU A 14 4.75 9.65 -30.67
N GLU A 15 5.74 8.76 -30.74
CA GLU A 15 6.64 8.68 -31.90
C GLU A 15 5.91 8.20 -33.16
N MET A 16 4.77 7.52 -33.00
CA MET A 16 3.90 7.10 -34.10
C MET A 16 3.39 8.28 -34.94
N ASP A 17 3.30 9.49 -34.38
CA ASP A 17 2.90 10.69 -35.13
C ASP A 17 3.90 11.05 -36.25
N LYS A 18 5.18 10.69 -36.05
CA LYS A 18 6.24 10.96 -37.03
C LYS A 18 6.21 9.97 -38.18
N GLU A 19 5.87 8.71 -37.90
CA GLU A 19 5.92 7.60 -38.87
C GLU A 19 4.55 7.38 -39.56
N PHE A 20 3.45 7.49 -38.81
CA PHE A 20 2.09 7.22 -39.28
C PHE A 20 1.08 8.27 -38.77
N PRO A 21 1.22 9.57 -39.10
CA PRO A 21 0.41 10.65 -38.52
C PRO A 21 -1.11 10.47 -38.70
N LYS A 22 -1.54 10.00 -39.88
CA LYS A 22 -2.96 9.74 -40.16
C LYS A 22 -3.52 8.64 -39.28
N ILE A 23 -2.79 7.54 -39.14
CA ILE A 23 -3.18 6.38 -38.34
C ILE A 23 -3.13 6.73 -36.85
N TYR A 24 -2.16 7.53 -36.42
CA TYR A 24 -2.06 7.99 -35.04
C TYR A 24 -3.27 8.83 -34.64
N LYS A 25 -3.71 9.73 -35.52
CA LYS A 25 -4.95 10.50 -35.31
C LYS A 25 -6.20 9.61 -35.26
N GLU A 26 -6.27 8.60 -36.13
CA GLU A 26 -7.34 7.61 -36.13
C GLU A 26 -7.37 6.79 -34.84
N LEU A 27 -6.20 6.34 -34.37
CA LEU A 27 -6.04 5.62 -33.12
C LEU A 27 -6.48 6.46 -31.92
N LYS A 28 -6.04 7.73 -31.81
CA LYS A 28 -6.51 8.64 -30.73
C LYS A 28 -8.02 8.80 -30.73
N SER A 29 -8.62 9.00 -31.91
CA SER A 29 -10.08 9.10 -32.02
C SER A 29 -10.76 7.81 -31.57
N THR A 30 -10.17 6.66 -31.89
CA THR A 30 -10.67 5.34 -31.48
C THR A 30 -10.54 5.14 -29.97
N MET A 31 -9.42 5.51 -29.36
CA MET A 31 -9.22 5.48 -27.90
C MET A 31 -10.30 6.28 -27.16
N VAL A 32 -10.56 7.52 -27.59
CA VAL A 32 -11.62 8.36 -27.01
C VAL A 32 -13.01 7.73 -27.20
N LYS A 33 -13.28 7.10 -28.35
CA LYS A 33 -14.55 6.40 -28.58
C LYS A 33 -14.72 5.20 -27.64
N LEU A 34 -13.67 4.41 -27.46
CA LEU A 34 -13.68 3.24 -26.58
C LEU A 34 -13.88 3.66 -25.12
N GLU A 35 -13.14 4.66 -24.64
CA GLU A 35 -13.31 5.21 -23.30
C GLU A 35 -14.74 5.75 -23.08
N LYS A 36 -15.29 6.48 -24.06
CA LYS A 36 -16.69 6.95 -23.99
C LYS A 36 -17.72 5.83 -24.00
N HIS A 37 -17.48 4.79 -24.78
CA HIS A 37 -18.38 3.66 -24.92
C HIS A 37 -18.41 2.80 -23.64
N TYR A 38 -17.24 2.40 -23.16
CA TYR A 38 -17.11 1.57 -21.95
C TYR A 38 -17.24 2.39 -20.66
N ARG A 39 -17.09 3.72 -20.76
CA ARG A 39 -17.13 4.67 -19.64
C ARG A 39 -16.15 4.26 -18.54
N ASP A 40 -14.94 3.92 -18.97
CA ASP A 40 -13.79 3.55 -18.15
C ASP A 40 -12.52 3.57 -19.00
N MET A 41 -11.35 3.72 -18.36
CA MET A 41 -10.05 3.71 -19.01
C MET A 41 -9.77 2.34 -19.65
N GLN A 42 -9.32 2.35 -20.90
CA GLN A 42 -9.13 1.15 -21.71
C GLN A 42 -7.65 0.81 -21.94
N ASP A 43 -7.32 -0.46 -21.75
CA ASP A 43 -6.10 -1.12 -22.22
C ASP A 43 -6.39 -1.72 -23.61
N ILE A 44 -5.66 -1.26 -24.62
CA ILE A 44 -5.97 -1.50 -26.03
C ILE A 44 -4.76 -2.12 -26.74
N GLU A 45 -5.01 -3.22 -27.44
CA GLU A 45 -4.04 -3.83 -28.35
C GLU A 45 -4.46 -3.55 -29.80
N PHE A 46 -3.52 -3.10 -30.62
CA PHE A 46 -3.77 -2.77 -32.00
C PHE A 46 -2.61 -3.22 -32.89
N THR A 47 -2.86 -3.28 -34.20
CA THR A 47 -1.85 -3.56 -35.22
C THR A 47 -2.09 -2.65 -36.42
N ILE A 48 -1.00 -2.35 -37.12
CA ILE A 48 -1.03 -1.61 -38.38
C ILE A 48 -0.57 -2.58 -39.46
N GLU A 49 -1.44 -2.86 -40.42
CA GLU A 49 -1.15 -3.73 -41.56
C GLU A 49 -1.50 -3.00 -42.84
N ASP A 50 -0.55 -2.91 -43.78
CA ASP A 50 -0.68 -2.18 -45.06
C ASP A 50 -1.29 -0.78 -44.92
N GLY A 51 -0.86 -0.04 -43.89
CA GLY A 51 -1.30 1.32 -43.62
C GLY A 51 -2.73 1.44 -43.07
N LYS A 52 -3.31 0.34 -42.58
CA LYS A 52 -4.63 0.30 -41.95
C LYS A 52 -4.53 -0.06 -40.47
N LEU A 53 -5.32 0.62 -39.64
CA LEU A 53 -5.43 0.34 -38.21
C LEU A 53 -6.40 -0.82 -37.97
N PHE A 54 -5.98 -1.78 -37.14
CA PHE A 54 -6.83 -2.84 -36.62
C PHE A 54 -6.76 -2.84 -35.09
N ILE A 55 -7.91 -2.77 -34.43
CA ILE A 55 -8.02 -2.99 -32.98
C ILE A 55 -8.20 -4.49 -32.75
N LEU A 56 -7.27 -5.10 -32.02
CA LEU A 56 -7.28 -6.53 -31.75
C LEU A 56 -8.02 -6.84 -30.44
N GLN A 57 -7.79 -6.02 -29.42
CA GLN A 57 -8.38 -6.19 -28.10
C GLN A 57 -8.58 -4.85 -27.43
N THR A 58 -9.65 -4.76 -26.62
CA THR A 58 -9.84 -3.69 -25.64
C THR A 58 -10.41 -4.30 -24.37
N ARG A 59 -9.98 -3.80 -23.23
CA ARG A 59 -10.53 -4.16 -21.92
C ARG A 59 -10.33 -3.01 -20.94
N ASN A 60 -11.04 -3.03 -19.82
CA ASN A 60 -10.77 -2.08 -18.74
C ASN A 60 -9.32 -2.26 -18.27
N GLY A 61 -8.56 -1.16 -18.28
CA GLY A 61 -7.14 -1.22 -17.97
C GLY A 61 -6.89 -1.47 -16.49
N LYS A 62 -5.90 -2.30 -16.19
CA LYS A 62 -5.38 -2.45 -14.82
C LYS A 62 -4.69 -1.16 -14.41
N ARG A 63 -4.82 -0.78 -13.14
CA ARG A 63 -4.32 0.49 -12.63
C ARG A 63 -4.01 0.40 -11.14
N THR A 64 -3.16 1.30 -10.66
CA THR A 64 -2.88 1.46 -9.22
C THR A 64 -4.10 2.04 -8.50
N PRO A 65 -4.21 1.90 -7.17
CA PRO A 65 -5.31 2.52 -6.42
C PRO A 65 -5.37 4.04 -6.60
N SER A 66 -4.21 4.72 -6.62
CA SER A 66 -4.12 6.16 -6.87
C SER A 66 -4.61 6.57 -8.26
N ALA A 67 -4.22 5.81 -9.29
CA ALA A 67 -4.72 6.04 -10.65
C ALA A 67 -6.23 5.77 -10.76
N ALA A 68 -6.76 4.77 -10.04
CA ALA A 68 -8.19 4.50 -10.01
C ALA A 68 -8.99 5.68 -9.46
N VAL A 69 -8.56 6.24 -8.32
CA VAL A 69 -9.15 7.43 -7.70
C VAL A 69 -9.15 8.60 -8.68
N LYS A 70 -7.97 8.90 -9.25
CA LYS A 70 -7.82 10.01 -10.20
C LYS A 70 -8.75 9.88 -11.41
N ILE A 71 -8.73 8.71 -12.06
CA ILE A 71 -9.56 8.44 -13.25
C ILE A 71 -11.05 8.57 -12.90
N ALA A 72 -11.49 8.03 -11.76
CA ALA A 72 -12.89 8.09 -11.36
C ALA A 72 -13.36 9.55 -11.15
N VAL A 73 -12.56 10.36 -10.46
CA VAL A 73 -12.86 11.79 -10.23
C VAL A 73 -12.86 12.58 -11.53
N ASP A 74 -11.83 12.40 -12.37
CA ASP A 74 -11.73 13.09 -13.66
C ASP A 74 -12.93 12.73 -14.56
N MET A 75 -13.34 11.45 -14.61
CA MET A 75 -14.50 11.02 -15.39
C MET A 75 -15.84 11.58 -14.88
N VAL A 76 -15.97 11.86 -13.58
CA VAL A 76 -17.13 12.59 -13.03
C VAL A 76 -17.10 14.04 -13.47
N LYS A 77 -15.94 14.72 -13.38
CA LYS A 77 -15.75 16.11 -13.82
C LYS A 77 -16.04 16.28 -15.31
N GLU A 78 -15.66 15.31 -16.11
CA GLU A 78 -15.94 15.27 -17.55
C GLU A 78 -17.40 14.89 -17.89
N GLY A 79 -18.20 14.49 -16.89
CA GLY A 79 -19.58 14.03 -17.08
C GLY A 79 -19.70 12.68 -17.79
N LEU A 80 -18.61 11.91 -17.87
CA LEU A 80 -18.60 10.60 -18.51
C LEU A 80 -19.31 9.53 -17.66
N ILE A 81 -19.13 9.62 -16.34
CA ILE A 81 -19.80 8.79 -15.35
C ILE A 81 -20.46 9.66 -14.28
N ASN A 82 -21.50 9.13 -13.63
CA ASN A 82 -22.09 9.76 -12.46
C ASN A 82 -21.31 9.41 -11.19
N LYS A 83 -21.59 10.15 -10.12
CA LYS A 83 -20.97 9.99 -8.79
C LYS A 83 -21.09 8.56 -8.26
N GLU A 84 -22.25 7.92 -8.44
CA GLU A 84 -22.49 6.56 -7.97
C GLU A 84 -21.60 5.54 -8.70
N LYS A 85 -21.46 5.66 -10.02
CA LYS A 85 -20.58 4.78 -10.78
C LYS A 85 -19.11 5.00 -10.42
N ALA A 86 -18.71 6.24 -10.12
CA ALA A 86 -17.36 6.53 -9.66
C ALA A 86 -17.04 5.80 -8.36
N ILE A 87 -17.91 5.89 -7.35
CA ILE A 87 -17.74 5.15 -6.08
C ILE A 87 -17.72 3.63 -6.31
N MET A 88 -18.63 3.11 -7.12
CA MET A 88 -18.70 1.66 -7.40
C MET A 88 -17.55 1.12 -8.25
N SER A 89 -16.80 1.99 -8.95
CA SER A 89 -15.63 1.60 -9.75
C SER A 89 -14.38 1.37 -8.90
N ILE A 90 -14.44 1.75 -7.62
CA ILE A 90 -13.33 1.74 -6.69
C ILE A 90 -13.44 0.53 -5.76
N ASP A 91 -12.32 -0.17 -5.64
CA ASP A 91 -12.15 -1.28 -4.70
C ASP A 91 -11.71 -0.72 -3.33
N PRO A 92 -12.56 -0.79 -2.29
CA PRO A 92 -12.27 -0.16 -1.00
C PRO A 92 -11.05 -0.77 -0.31
N ASP A 93 -10.80 -2.08 -0.48
CA ASP A 93 -9.63 -2.75 0.11
C ASP A 93 -8.33 -2.22 -0.49
N LYS A 94 -8.35 -1.85 -1.77
CA LYS A 94 -7.19 -1.25 -2.45
C LYS A 94 -6.95 0.19 -2.04
N ILE A 95 -8.01 0.96 -1.83
CA ILE A 95 -7.91 2.34 -1.35
C ILE A 95 -7.41 2.40 0.08
N SER A 96 -7.84 1.48 0.95
CA SER A 96 -7.41 1.48 2.35
C SER A 96 -5.88 1.51 2.49
N LYS A 97 -5.15 0.91 1.55
CA LYS A 97 -3.68 0.91 1.50
C LYS A 97 -3.07 2.30 1.29
N LEU A 98 -3.78 3.21 0.62
CA LEU A 98 -3.34 4.59 0.42
C LEU A 98 -3.40 5.43 1.71
N LEU A 99 -4.01 4.91 2.77
CA LEU A 99 -4.12 5.59 4.07
C LEU A 99 -2.92 5.32 4.99
N PHE A 100 -2.02 4.41 4.60
CA PHE A 100 -0.89 4.01 5.42
C PHE A 100 0.43 4.38 4.75
N LYS A 101 1.46 4.65 5.56
CA LYS A 101 2.84 4.78 5.06
C LYS A 101 3.23 3.53 4.28
N SER A 102 3.97 3.70 3.20
CA SER A 102 4.45 2.61 2.37
C SER A 102 5.95 2.75 2.10
N ILE A 103 6.61 1.67 1.70
CA ILE A 103 8.02 1.72 1.29
C ILE A 103 8.08 2.34 -0.11
N ASP A 104 9.05 3.22 -0.33
CA ASP A 104 9.33 3.78 -1.66
C ASP A 104 9.59 2.66 -2.67
N GLU A 105 8.82 2.61 -3.77
CA GLU A 105 8.96 1.58 -4.82
C GLU A 105 10.34 1.60 -5.50
N GLY A 106 11.05 2.73 -5.45
CA GLY A 106 12.42 2.86 -5.95
C GLY A 106 13.50 2.38 -4.97
N ALA A 107 13.15 2.06 -3.72
CA ALA A 107 14.11 1.62 -2.72
C ALA A 107 14.56 0.17 -2.97
N ILE A 108 15.87 -0.05 -3.03
CA ILE A 108 16.45 -1.39 -2.99
C ILE A 108 16.39 -1.87 -1.54
N VAL A 109 15.66 -2.95 -1.29
CA VAL A 109 15.45 -3.49 0.05
C VAL A 109 16.03 -4.89 0.19
N HIS A 110 16.64 -5.16 1.35
CA HIS A 110 17.09 -6.51 1.71
C HIS A 110 16.04 -7.14 2.64
N VAL A 111 15.23 -8.04 2.09
CA VAL A 111 14.15 -8.71 2.84
C VAL A 111 14.77 -9.84 3.67
N LEU A 112 14.65 -9.73 4.98
CA LEU A 112 15.11 -10.74 5.94
C LEU A 112 14.10 -11.89 6.04
N ALA A 113 12.83 -11.56 6.30
CA ALA A 113 11.80 -12.54 6.61
C ALA A 113 10.46 -12.16 5.96
N LYS A 114 9.54 -13.13 5.93
CA LYS A 114 8.13 -12.86 5.64
C LYS A 114 7.22 -13.52 6.66
N GLY A 115 6.32 -12.73 7.25
CA GLY A 115 5.28 -13.20 8.15
C GLY A 115 3.88 -12.92 7.62
N ILE A 116 2.89 -13.08 8.50
CA ILE A 116 1.50 -12.77 8.23
C ILE A 116 1.29 -11.26 8.40
N ASN A 117 0.77 -10.63 7.36
CA ASN A 117 0.37 -9.22 7.35
C ASN A 117 -0.86 -8.98 8.24
N ALA A 118 -0.65 -8.68 9.52
CA ALA A 118 -1.71 -8.59 10.52
C ALA A 118 -2.41 -7.22 10.51
N SER A 119 -1.63 -6.16 10.31
CA SER A 119 -2.09 -4.78 10.25
C SER A 119 -1.24 -3.99 9.23
N PRO A 120 -1.87 -3.24 8.30
CA PRO A 120 -1.20 -2.60 7.18
C PRO A 120 -0.30 -1.41 7.58
N GLY A 121 0.52 -0.98 6.61
CA GLY A 121 1.45 0.14 6.73
C GLY A 121 2.90 -0.28 6.85
N ALA A 122 3.82 0.68 6.75
CA ALA A 122 5.24 0.48 6.88
C ALA A 122 5.85 1.41 7.93
N VAL A 123 6.83 0.90 8.66
CA VAL A 123 7.59 1.68 9.65
C VAL A 123 9.03 1.18 9.71
N SER A 124 9.95 2.13 9.84
CA SER A 124 11.37 1.88 10.10
C SER A 124 11.69 2.40 11.49
N GLY A 125 12.29 1.55 12.31
CA GLY A 125 12.56 1.84 13.71
C GLY A 125 13.57 0.88 14.30
N ILE A 126 13.99 1.16 15.53
CA ILE A 126 14.91 0.30 16.26
C ILE A 126 14.17 -0.92 16.81
N ALA A 127 14.78 -2.11 16.70
CA ALA A 127 14.24 -3.34 17.24
C ALA A 127 14.39 -3.35 18.77
N ILE A 128 13.28 -3.52 19.50
CA ILE A 128 13.27 -3.61 20.96
C ILE A 128 12.54 -4.89 21.38
N PHE A 129 13.12 -5.64 22.32
CA PHE A 129 12.66 -6.99 22.68
C PHE A 129 11.87 -7.04 24.00
N ASP A 130 11.74 -5.91 24.67
CA ASP A 130 11.09 -5.76 25.96
C ASP A 130 10.02 -4.65 25.92
N SER A 131 8.87 -4.92 26.51
CA SER A 131 7.69 -4.04 26.44
C SER A 131 7.85 -2.77 27.29
N ASP A 132 8.44 -2.89 28.48
CA ASP A 132 8.70 -1.74 29.37
C ASP A 132 9.73 -0.82 28.70
N ARG A 133 10.79 -1.41 28.13
CA ARG A 133 11.82 -0.67 27.41
C ARG A 133 11.26 0.05 26.17
N ALA A 134 10.34 -0.57 25.46
CA ALA A 134 9.68 0.04 24.31
C ALA A 134 8.88 1.30 24.72
N GLU A 135 8.21 1.25 25.87
CA GLU A 135 7.49 2.40 26.44
C GLU A 135 8.43 3.53 26.85
N GLU A 136 9.51 3.21 27.57
CA GLU A 136 10.52 4.20 27.96
C GLU A 136 11.08 4.96 26.76
N LEU A 137 11.47 4.22 25.71
CA LEU A 137 12.08 4.80 24.51
C LEU A 137 11.06 5.60 23.68
N ALA A 138 9.85 5.09 23.49
CA ALA A 138 8.82 5.82 22.77
C ALA A 138 8.46 7.14 23.47
N ASN A 139 8.41 7.15 24.81
CA ASN A 139 8.12 8.35 25.61
C ASN A 139 9.26 9.39 25.55
N SER A 140 10.50 8.96 25.30
CA SER A 140 11.62 9.90 25.06
C SER A 140 11.48 10.64 23.72
N GLY A 141 10.79 10.03 22.75
CA GLY A 141 10.56 10.59 21.41
C GLY A 141 11.78 10.65 20.50
N GLU A 142 12.88 10.00 20.89
CA GLU A 142 14.16 10.05 20.14
C GLU A 142 14.14 9.17 18.88
N GLU A 143 13.43 8.04 18.91
CA GLU A 143 13.49 6.99 17.90
C GLU A 143 12.11 6.35 17.70
N GLU A 144 11.82 5.92 16.47
CA GLU A 144 10.66 5.05 16.19
C GLU A 144 10.99 3.63 16.70
N VAL A 145 10.08 3.00 17.45
CA VAL A 145 10.34 1.70 18.11
C VAL A 145 9.56 0.58 17.42
N ILE A 146 10.20 -0.54 17.14
CA ILE A 146 9.54 -1.76 16.69
C ILE A 146 9.65 -2.82 17.78
N LEU A 147 8.50 -3.19 18.37
CA LEU A 147 8.43 -4.21 19.41
C LEU A 147 8.54 -5.60 18.75
N VAL A 148 9.57 -6.35 19.13
CA VAL A 148 9.87 -7.69 18.63
C VAL A 148 9.69 -8.71 19.75
N ARG A 149 8.72 -9.62 19.63
CA ARG A 149 8.38 -10.60 20.69
C ARG A 149 8.10 -11.98 20.10
N PRO A 150 8.42 -13.10 20.78
CA PRO A 150 7.99 -14.42 20.32
C PRO A 150 6.46 -14.49 20.19
N GLN A 151 5.76 -14.01 21.22
CA GLN A 151 4.32 -13.82 21.26
C GLN A 151 3.99 -12.69 22.26
N THR A 152 2.98 -11.87 21.98
CA THR A 152 2.51 -10.86 22.94
C THR A 152 1.47 -11.42 23.90
N LYS A 153 1.51 -10.97 25.15
CA LYS A 153 0.52 -11.24 26.20
C LYS A 153 -0.27 -9.95 26.53
N PRO A 154 -1.40 -10.04 27.26
CA PRO A 154 -2.13 -8.86 27.75
C PRO A 154 -1.26 -7.89 28.57
N GLU A 155 -0.24 -8.41 29.26
CA GLU A 155 0.72 -7.62 30.03
C GLU A 155 1.57 -6.71 29.14
N ASP A 156 1.84 -7.11 27.89
CA ASP A 156 2.65 -6.36 26.91
C ASP A 156 1.90 -5.18 26.26
N VAL A 157 0.67 -4.88 26.71
CA VAL A 157 -0.19 -3.89 26.04
C VAL A 157 0.42 -2.49 26.03
N HIS A 158 1.13 -2.09 27.08
CA HIS A 158 1.80 -0.80 27.18
C HIS A 158 2.88 -0.66 26.09
N GLY A 159 3.72 -1.70 25.90
CA GLY A 159 4.70 -1.75 24.81
C GLY A 159 4.06 -1.72 23.42
N LEU A 160 2.90 -2.35 23.24
CA LEU A 160 2.11 -2.27 22.00
C LEU A 160 1.56 -0.85 21.76
N TYR A 161 1.11 -0.16 22.81
CA TYR A 161 0.66 1.24 22.74
C TYR A 161 1.81 2.22 22.47
N ALA A 162 3.00 1.92 22.96
CA ALA A 162 4.18 2.76 22.79
C ALA A 162 4.86 2.58 21.41
N SER A 163 5.01 1.33 20.96
CA SER A 163 5.77 1.01 19.74
C SER A 163 5.11 1.51 18.46
N SER A 164 5.89 1.85 17.46
CA SER A 164 5.44 2.30 16.15
C SER A 164 5.08 1.14 15.22
N GLY A 165 5.59 -0.05 15.51
CA GLY A 165 5.29 -1.28 14.80
C GLY A 165 5.53 -2.53 15.65
N VAL A 166 4.96 -3.66 15.22
CA VAL A 166 5.01 -4.92 15.96
C VAL A 166 5.45 -6.06 15.06
N LEU A 167 6.41 -6.85 15.53
CA LEU A 167 6.87 -8.08 14.88
C LEU A 167 6.80 -9.25 15.86
N THR A 168 6.10 -10.32 15.49
CA THR A 168 6.10 -11.55 16.30
C THR A 168 6.49 -12.80 15.53
N GLN A 169 7.24 -13.69 16.20
CA GLN A 169 7.62 -14.99 15.65
C GLN A 169 6.41 -15.93 15.51
N PHE A 170 5.53 -15.92 16.52
CA PHE A 170 4.33 -16.74 16.57
C PHE A 170 3.05 -15.90 16.56
N GLY A 171 1.94 -16.56 16.23
CA GLY A 171 0.62 -15.95 16.19
C GLY A 171 0.00 -15.92 14.78
N GLY A 172 -1.33 -15.88 14.74
CA GLY A 172 -2.11 -15.76 13.50
C GLY A 172 -2.82 -14.41 13.38
N LYS A 173 -3.64 -14.25 12.34
CA LYS A 173 -4.43 -13.03 12.08
C LYS A 173 -5.39 -12.60 13.20
N THR A 174 -5.69 -13.52 14.12
CA THR A 174 -6.57 -13.33 15.29
C THR A 174 -5.81 -13.37 16.62
N SER A 175 -4.47 -13.37 16.58
CA SER A 175 -3.65 -13.31 17.78
C SER A 175 -3.79 -11.96 18.49
N HIS A 176 -3.39 -11.92 19.77
CA HIS A 176 -3.40 -10.71 20.58
C HIS A 176 -2.71 -9.52 19.87
N ALA A 177 -1.46 -9.69 19.43
CA ALA A 177 -0.71 -8.69 18.66
C ALA A 177 -1.48 -8.20 17.42
N ALA A 178 -2.08 -9.13 16.66
CA ALA A 178 -2.79 -8.79 15.42
C ALA A 178 -4.06 -7.96 15.67
N VAL A 179 -4.84 -8.32 16.70
CA VAL A 179 -6.09 -7.62 17.03
C VAL A 179 -5.78 -6.23 17.59
N VAL A 180 -4.84 -6.14 18.51
CA VAL A 180 -4.45 -4.89 19.18
C VAL A 180 -3.82 -3.92 18.19
N ALA A 181 -2.82 -4.35 17.40
CA ALA A 181 -2.16 -3.48 16.44
C ALA A 181 -3.12 -2.97 15.34
N ARG A 182 -4.08 -3.79 14.90
CA ARG A 182 -5.11 -3.36 13.95
C ARG A 182 -6.04 -2.31 14.55
N GLY A 183 -6.44 -2.48 15.81
CA GLY A 183 -7.24 -1.48 16.51
C GLY A 183 -6.54 -0.12 16.61
N MET A 184 -5.22 -0.14 16.80
CA MET A 184 -4.37 1.06 16.88
C MET A 184 -3.95 1.62 15.50
N GLY A 185 -4.22 0.90 14.40
CA GLY A 185 -3.75 1.28 13.08
C GLY A 185 -2.21 1.29 12.93
N LYS A 186 -1.52 0.42 13.67
CA LYS A 186 -0.06 0.28 13.62
C LYS A 186 0.36 -0.87 12.72
N PRO A 187 1.44 -0.73 11.92
CA PRO A 187 1.98 -1.83 11.14
C PRO A 187 2.31 -3.04 12.02
N ALA A 188 1.83 -4.21 11.64
CA ALA A 188 2.13 -5.44 12.37
C ALA A 188 2.31 -6.65 11.46
N ILE A 189 3.37 -7.41 11.77
CA ILE A 189 3.67 -8.70 11.18
C ILE A 189 3.67 -9.73 12.30
N VAL A 190 2.87 -10.78 12.16
CA VAL A 190 2.79 -11.87 13.15
C VAL A 190 3.13 -13.19 12.49
N GLY A 191 3.57 -14.17 13.26
CA GLY A 191 3.85 -15.50 12.71
C GLY A 191 5.01 -15.51 11.72
N ALA A 192 6.01 -14.66 11.91
CA ALA A 192 7.26 -14.72 11.16
C ALA A 192 8.11 -15.89 11.68
N GLN A 193 7.79 -17.12 11.24
CA GLN A 193 8.42 -18.33 11.80
C GLN A 193 9.91 -18.48 11.45
N ASP A 194 10.37 -17.78 10.40
CA ASP A 194 11.76 -17.83 9.95
C ASP A 194 12.71 -17.03 10.85
N ILE A 195 12.19 -16.15 11.72
CA ILE A 195 12.99 -15.46 12.73
C ILE A 195 13.02 -16.26 14.03
N GLU A 196 14.19 -16.39 14.64
CA GLU A 196 14.37 -16.98 15.97
C GLU A 196 14.67 -15.85 16.95
N ILE A 197 13.71 -15.55 17.84
CA ILE A 197 13.84 -14.47 18.81
C ILE A 197 14.39 -15.02 20.12
N ASP A 198 15.46 -14.38 20.62
CA ASP A 198 16.09 -14.65 21.91
C ASP A 198 15.92 -13.41 22.80
N GLU A 199 14.96 -13.49 23.73
CA GLU A 199 14.63 -12.39 24.63
C GLU A 199 15.70 -12.16 25.70
N GLU A 200 16.44 -13.22 26.08
CA GLU A 200 17.52 -13.12 27.08
C GLU A 200 18.72 -12.35 26.52
N ASN A 201 19.09 -12.66 25.27
CA ASN A 201 20.18 -11.98 24.57
C ASN A 201 19.73 -10.71 23.82
N ARG A 202 18.42 -10.42 23.80
CA ARG A 202 17.79 -9.27 23.13
C ARG A 202 18.19 -9.15 21.67
N GLU A 203 18.05 -10.26 20.95
CA GLU A 203 18.36 -10.35 19.54
C GLU A 203 17.40 -11.30 18.81
N PHE A 204 17.28 -11.16 17.49
CA PHE A 204 16.72 -12.22 16.66
C PHE A 204 17.68 -12.62 15.55
N LYS A 205 17.58 -13.89 15.16
CA LYS A 205 18.43 -14.51 14.15
C LYS A 205 17.61 -14.94 12.96
N ILE A 206 18.15 -14.74 11.77
CA ILE A 206 17.57 -15.24 10.52
C ILE A 206 18.64 -15.40 9.45
N ALA A 207 18.71 -16.59 8.84
CA ALA A 207 19.58 -16.90 7.71
C ALA A 207 21.06 -16.45 7.87
N GLY A 208 21.58 -16.47 9.11
CA GLY A 208 22.95 -16.04 9.43
C GLY A 208 23.11 -14.55 9.77
N THR A 209 22.06 -13.74 9.62
CA THR A 209 21.99 -12.36 10.10
C THR A 209 21.50 -12.34 11.55
N VAL A 210 22.09 -11.47 12.37
CA VAL A 210 21.69 -11.21 13.75
C VAL A 210 21.30 -9.76 13.87
N ILE A 211 20.08 -9.49 14.33
CA ILE A 211 19.58 -8.15 14.65
C ILE A 211 19.50 -8.02 16.16
N LYS A 212 20.20 -7.04 16.71
CA LYS A 212 20.27 -6.80 18.16
C LYS A 212 19.34 -5.66 18.56
N GLU A 213 19.11 -5.56 19.87
CA GLU A 213 18.40 -4.43 20.42
C GLU A 213 19.05 -3.10 20.02
N GLY A 214 18.24 -2.18 19.50
CA GLY A 214 18.70 -0.88 18.99
C GLY A 214 19.06 -0.88 17.50
N ASP A 215 19.19 -2.04 16.85
CA ASP A 215 19.42 -2.09 15.40
C ASP A 215 18.16 -1.69 14.63
N TYR A 216 18.34 -0.94 13.55
CA TYR A 216 17.22 -0.58 12.69
C TYR A 216 16.71 -1.77 11.89
N ILE A 217 15.39 -1.90 11.88
CA ILE A 217 14.65 -2.74 10.96
C ILE A 217 13.51 -1.95 10.34
N THR A 218 13.02 -2.43 9.21
CA THR A 218 11.77 -1.95 8.62
C THR A 218 10.79 -3.10 8.54
N ILE A 219 9.54 -2.86 8.95
CA ILE A 219 8.45 -3.79 8.72
C ILE A 219 7.45 -3.19 7.72
N ASP A 220 7.01 -4.01 6.78
CA ASP A 220 5.89 -3.72 5.88
C ASP A 220 4.73 -4.63 6.24
N GLY A 221 3.87 -4.13 7.12
CA GLY A 221 2.64 -4.79 7.57
C GLY A 221 1.60 -4.96 6.47
N THR A 222 1.77 -4.35 5.29
CA THR A 222 0.89 -4.57 4.12
C THR A 222 1.26 -5.85 3.40
N THR A 223 2.55 -6.09 3.18
CA THR A 223 3.06 -7.27 2.43
C THR A 223 3.56 -8.40 3.32
N GLY A 224 3.75 -8.12 4.62
CA GLY A 224 4.30 -9.06 5.60
C GLY A 224 5.83 -9.17 5.56
N ARG A 225 6.55 -8.23 4.91
CA ARG A 225 8.02 -8.29 4.77
C ARG A 225 8.71 -7.64 5.97
N VAL A 226 9.72 -8.31 6.51
CA VAL A 226 10.69 -7.76 7.46
C VAL A 226 11.97 -7.47 6.69
N ILE A 227 12.50 -6.26 6.82
CA ILE A 227 13.58 -5.72 5.98
C ILE A 227 14.69 -5.23 6.89
N GLU A 228 15.93 -5.49 6.48
CA GLU A 228 17.12 -5.05 7.20
C GLU A 228 17.30 -3.54 7.08
N GLY A 229 17.58 -2.89 8.22
CA GLY A 229 17.92 -1.47 8.25
C GLY A 229 16.72 -0.53 8.06
N LYS A 230 17.07 0.75 7.91
CA LYS A 230 16.14 1.85 7.66
C LYS A 230 16.00 2.07 6.16
N VAL A 231 14.77 2.11 5.67
CA VAL A 231 14.47 2.36 4.25
C VAL A 231 13.61 3.60 4.08
N PRO A 232 13.67 4.27 2.91
CA PRO A 232 12.78 5.40 2.64
C PRO A 232 11.31 4.99 2.66
N LEU A 233 10.51 5.73 3.44
CA LEU A 233 9.06 5.58 3.52
C LEU A 233 8.37 6.77 2.85
N VAL A 234 7.25 6.50 2.20
CA VAL A 234 6.38 7.48 1.58
C VAL A 234 5.15 7.66 2.48
N GLU A 235 4.90 8.90 2.86
CA GLU A 235 3.69 9.28 3.61
C GLU A 235 2.44 9.18 2.72
N PRO A 236 1.30 8.75 3.27
CA PRO A 236 0.05 8.77 2.53
C PRO A 236 -0.38 10.20 2.24
N GLU A 237 -0.57 10.55 0.96
CA GLU A 237 -1.14 11.84 0.57
C GLU A 237 -2.66 11.75 0.43
N ILE A 238 -3.38 12.09 1.50
CA ILE A 238 -4.83 12.30 1.46
C ILE A 238 -5.11 13.72 0.97
N LYS A 239 -4.88 13.96 -0.33
CA LYS A 239 -5.07 15.27 -0.97
C LYS A 239 -5.69 15.12 -2.37
N GLY A 240 -6.15 16.24 -2.92
CA GLY A 240 -6.63 16.31 -4.30
C GLY A 240 -7.80 15.37 -4.55
N GLU A 241 -7.69 14.57 -5.61
CA GLU A 241 -8.73 13.66 -6.07
C GLU A 241 -9.18 12.65 -5.00
N PHE A 242 -8.32 12.31 -4.03
CA PHE A 242 -8.73 11.41 -2.95
C PHE A 242 -9.76 12.05 -2.02
N LEU A 243 -9.58 13.32 -1.66
CA LEU A 243 -10.56 14.06 -0.85
C LEU A 243 -11.85 14.27 -1.63
N GLU A 244 -11.76 14.63 -2.92
CA GLU A 244 -12.94 14.78 -3.77
C GLU A 244 -13.74 13.47 -3.89
N LEU A 245 -13.06 12.31 -3.97
CA LEU A 245 -13.73 11.02 -3.95
C LEU A 245 -14.47 10.76 -2.63
N LEU A 246 -13.86 11.13 -1.49
CA LEU A 246 -14.50 11.01 -0.18
C LEU A 246 -15.71 11.96 -0.04
N GLU A 247 -15.61 13.19 -0.55
CA GLU A 247 -16.75 14.13 -0.60
C GLU A 247 -17.90 13.55 -1.43
N ILE A 248 -17.59 12.96 -2.59
CA ILE A 248 -18.59 12.26 -3.42
C ILE A 248 -19.22 11.10 -2.63
N ALA A 249 -18.43 10.33 -1.88
CA ALA A 249 -18.93 9.23 -1.05
C ALA A 249 -19.83 9.74 0.09
N ASP A 250 -19.46 10.86 0.72
CA ASP A 250 -20.23 11.52 1.78
C ASP A 250 -21.58 12.05 1.29
N GLU A 251 -21.66 12.52 0.03
CA GLU A 251 -22.91 12.94 -0.57
C GLU A 251 -23.89 11.78 -0.83
N ILE A 252 -23.38 10.59 -1.17
CA ILE A 252 -24.19 9.43 -1.53
C ILE A 252 -24.59 8.60 -0.31
N ARG A 253 -23.72 8.52 0.71
CA ARG A 253 -23.93 7.61 1.83
C ARG A 253 -25.17 7.98 2.63
N THR A 254 -25.87 6.95 3.09
CA THR A 254 -26.99 7.10 4.03
C THR A 254 -26.57 6.81 5.47
N LEU A 255 -25.55 5.98 5.67
CA LEU A 255 -25.02 5.64 6.98
C LEU A 255 -24.09 6.74 7.50
N GLY A 256 -24.16 7.02 8.80
CA GLY A 256 -23.14 7.79 9.49
C GLY A 256 -21.89 6.94 9.73
N VAL A 257 -20.72 7.48 9.42
CA VAL A 257 -19.43 6.87 9.78
C VAL A 257 -18.97 7.51 11.09
N ARG A 258 -18.75 6.68 12.11
CA ARG A 258 -18.19 7.09 13.41
C ARG A 258 -16.92 6.28 13.65
N ALA A 259 -16.05 6.77 14.51
CA ALA A 259 -14.86 6.04 14.92
C ALA A 259 -15.03 5.43 16.31
N ASN A 260 -14.38 4.27 16.49
CA ASN A 260 -14.04 3.77 17.81
C ASN A 260 -12.73 4.45 18.20
N ALA A 261 -12.78 5.24 19.27
CA ALA A 261 -11.62 5.98 19.76
C ALA A 261 -11.61 5.94 21.28
N ASP A 262 -10.51 5.49 21.85
CA ASP A 262 -10.35 5.34 23.30
C ASP A 262 -9.56 6.53 23.91
N THR A 263 -8.85 7.30 23.08
CA THR A 263 -8.08 8.48 23.51
C THR A 263 -8.48 9.77 22.77
N PRO A 264 -8.18 10.96 23.33
CA PRO A 264 -8.38 12.24 22.64
C PRO A 264 -7.57 12.36 21.34
N VAL A 265 -6.40 11.73 21.27
CA VAL A 265 -5.55 11.73 20.07
C VAL A 265 -6.22 10.92 18.97
N ASP A 266 -6.73 9.73 19.29
CA ASP A 266 -7.47 8.88 18.34
C ASP A 266 -8.73 9.58 17.85
N SER A 267 -9.46 10.24 18.77
CA SER A 267 -10.69 10.99 18.43
C SER A 267 -10.44 12.18 17.50
N LYS A 268 -9.26 12.80 17.56
CA LYS A 268 -8.88 13.91 16.68
C LYS A 268 -8.40 13.43 15.31
N LYS A 269 -7.81 12.22 15.26
CA LYS A 269 -7.33 11.59 14.03
C LYS A 269 -8.46 11.00 13.19
N ALA A 270 -9.48 10.47 13.86
CA ALA A 270 -10.73 9.99 13.28
C ALA A 270 -11.57 11.11 12.63
#